data_AF-A0A7Y3BIY1-F1
#
_entry.id   AF-A0A7Y3BIY1-F1
#
_cell.length_a   1.000
_cell.length_b   1.000
_cell.length_c   1.000
_cell.angle_alpha   90.00
_cell.angle_beta   90.00
_cell.angle_gamma   90.00
#
_symmetry.space_group_name_H-M   'P 1'
#
loop_
_entity.id
_entity.type
_entity.pdbx_description
1 polymer ?
#
loop_
_entity_poly.entity_id
_entity_poly.type
_entity_poly.pdbx_seq_one_letter_code
_entity_poly.pdbx_strand_id
1 'polypeptide(L)'
;MKDALEGKRASVLYKLLVLGFTFLVLSGCKSYYNTQNIYVEDGLIFKQGESFPFTGRVLDTLKNKIVEYDVVGGFRNGEFCVSNLRGTFTIHGTIKNNKNIGTWYYFFENGQLESKGNFNNDLPHGKWQWYYADGTLKSEGYYINGHQEGEWKSFSESGLLKSITLFAKGEVTNEVVVSKIYSL
;
A
#
# COMPACT_ATOMS: atom_id res chain seq x y z
N MET A 1 -51.46 -28.66 -19.78
CA MET A 1 -50.15 -28.31 -20.41
C MET A 1 -49.96 -26.78 -20.53
N LYS A 2 -50.45 -26.00 -19.56
CA LYS A 2 -50.22 -24.54 -19.48
C LYS A 2 -49.44 -24.14 -18.22
N ASP A 3 -49.42 -24.98 -17.19
CA ASP A 3 -48.82 -24.64 -15.89
C ASP A 3 -47.30 -24.85 -15.81
N ALA A 4 -46.71 -25.57 -16.78
CA ALA A 4 -45.25 -25.79 -16.85
C ALA A 4 -44.48 -24.61 -17.48
N LEU A 5 -45.15 -23.66 -18.14
CA LEU A 5 -44.52 -22.50 -18.79
C LEU A 5 -44.43 -21.27 -17.87
N GLU A 6 -45.30 -21.15 -16.88
CA GLU A 6 -45.31 -19.98 -15.97
C GLU A 6 -44.21 -20.06 -14.90
N GLY A 7 -43.94 -21.26 -14.35
CA GLY A 7 -42.88 -21.45 -13.36
C GLY A 7 -41.46 -21.17 -13.88
N LYS A 8 -41.21 -21.42 -15.18
CA LYS A 8 -39.91 -21.08 -15.81
C LYS A 8 -39.77 -19.58 -16.11
N ARG A 9 -40.86 -18.86 -16.39
CA ARG A 9 -40.81 -17.40 -16.63
C ARG A 9 -40.54 -16.61 -15.35
N ALA A 10 -41.14 -17.02 -14.23
CA ALA A 10 -40.89 -16.40 -12.92
C ALA A 10 -39.43 -16.59 -12.44
N SER A 11 -38.85 -17.77 -12.64
CA SER A 11 -37.44 -18.06 -12.30
C SER A 11 -36.42 -17.27 -13.12
N VAL A 12 -36.73 -16.94 -14.38
CA VAL A 12 -35.82 -16.16 -15.25
C VAL A 12 -35.94 -14.67 -14.94
N LEU A 13 -37.15 -14.17 -14.64
CA LEU A 13 -37.37 -12.79 -14.19
C LEU A 13 -36.70 -12.49 -12.84
N TYR A 14 -36.74 -13.44 -11.89
CA TYR A 14 -36.04 -13.29 -10.61
C TYR A 14 -34.51 -13.31 -10.77
N LYS A 15 -33.97 -14.15 -11.69
CA LYS A 15 -32.54 -14.15 -12.01
C LYS A 15 -32.07 -12.87 -12.70
N LEU A 16 -32.90 -12.26 -13.54
CA LEU A 16 -32.61 -10.97 -14.19
C LEU A 16 -32.70 -9.77 -13.22
N LEU A 17 -33.60 -9.81 -12.24
CA LEU A 17 -33.69 -8.77 -11.20
C LEU A 17 -32.51 -8.83 -10.21
N VAL A 18 -32.00 -10.02 -9.87
CA VAL A 18 -30.79 -10.15 -9.02
C VAL A 18 -29.53 -9.72 -9.78
N LEU A 19 -29.41 -10.04 -11.08
CA LEU A 19 -28.31 -9.56 -11.92
C LEU A 19 -28.33 -8.04 -12.16
N GLY A 20 -29.51 -7.40 -12.11
CA GLY A 20 -29.66 -5.94 -12.16
C GLY A 20 -29.42 -5.22 -10.83
N PHE A 21 -29.48 -5.92 -9.69
CA PHE A 21 -29.25 -5.35 -8.36
C PHE A 21 -27.82 -5.57 -7.85
N THR A 22 -27.08 -6.53 -8.41
CA THR A 22 -25.65 -6.74 -8.09
C THR A 22 -24.68 -5.82 -8.83
N PHE A 23 -25.15 -5.00 -9.77
CA PHE A 23 -24.32 -3.98 -10.44
C PHE A 23 -24.54 -2.55 -9.89
N LEU A 24 -25.31 -2.41 -8.82
CA LEU A 24 -25.71 -1.13 -8.22
C LEU A 24 -25.26 -1.00 -6.76
N VAL A 25 -24.15 -1.64 -6.41
CA VAL A 25 -23.39 -1.34 -5.19
C VAL A 25 -21.94 -1.16 -5.60
N LEU A 26 -21.31 -0.08 -5.13
CA LEU A 26 -19.91 0.32 -5.30
C LEU A 26 -19.60 1.32 -6.44
N SER A 27 -20.51 2.24 -6.72
CA SER A 27 -20.08 3.64 -6.83
C SER A 27 -20.90 4.47 -5.85
N GLY A 28 -20.89 4.04 -4.58
CA GLY A 28 -21.03 5.01 -3.51
C GLY A 28 -19.89 5.97 -3.73
N CYS A 29 -20.19 7.10 -4.38
CA CYS A 29 -19.26 8.19 -4.59
C CYS A 29 -18.72 8.52 -3.20
N LYS A 30 -17.53 8.00 -2.85
CA LYS A 30 -16.95 8.20 -1.53
C LYS A 30 -16.79 9.71 -1.42
N SER A 31 -17.60 10.33 -0.57
CA SER A 31 -17.49 11.76 -0.30
C SER A 31 -16.13 11.98 0.35
N TYR A 32 -15.27 12.71 -0.33
CA TYR A 32 -13.97 13.10 0.19
C TYR A 32 -14.15 14.29 1.14
N TYR A 33 -13.50 14.23 2.30
CA TYR A 33 -13.48 15.35 3.24
C TYR A 33 -12.10 16.00 3.22
N ASN A 34 -12.08 17.33 3.04
CA ASN A 34 -10.90 18.16 3.23
C ASN A 34 -10.55 18.21 4.73
N THR A 35 -9.29 17.92 5.06
CA THR A 35 -8.80 17.68 6.43
C THR A 35 -8.77 18.89 7.35
N GLN A 36 -9.12 20.09 6.88
CA GLN A 36 -9.05 21.30 7.70
C GLN A 36 -9.91 21.24 8.98
N ASN A 37 -10.76 20.22 9.15
CA ASN A 37 -11.62 20.02 10.31
C ASN A 37 -11.50 18.62 10.96
N ILE A 38 -10.40 17.87 10.78
CA ILE A 38 -10.18 16.60 11.51
C ILE A 38 -9.03 16.73 12.51
N TYR A 39 -9.11 16.00 13.62
CA TYR A 39 -8.06 15.95 14.64
C TYR A 39 -7.90 14.53 15.18
N VAL A 40 -6.77 14.26 15.85
CA VAL A 40 -6.48 12.97 16.47
C VAL A 40 -6.47 13.11 17.98
N GLU A 41 -7.22 12.25 18.67
CA GLU A 41 -7.28 12.17 20.12
C GLU A 41 -7.21 10.68 20.52
N ASP A 42 -6.25 10.31 21.36
CA ASP A 42 -5.97 8.92 21.77
C ASP A 42 -5.85 7.91 20.60
N GLY A 43 -5.31 8.37 19.47
CA GLY A 43 -5.13 7.55 18.26
C GLY A 43 -6.40 7.36 17.43
N LEU A 44 -7.53 7.94 17.85
CA LEU A 44 -8.77 8.00 17.09
C LEU A 44 -8.85 9.33 16.34
N ILE A 45 -9.29 9.26 15.08
CA ILE A 45 -9.57 10.42 14.26
C ILE A 45 -11.00 10.87 14.55
N PHE A 46 -11.16 12.16 14.81
CA PHE A 46 -12.44 12.84 14.99
C PHE A 46 -12.59 13.97 13.99
N LYS A 47 -13.83 14.40 13.79
CA LYS A 47 -14.15 15.63 13.06
C LYS A 47 -14.56 16.70 14.05
N GLN A 48 -14.14 17.94 13.83
CA GLN A 48 -14.43 19.06 14.73
C GLN A 48 -15.94 19.21 14.96
N GLY A 49 -16.33 19.25 16.24
CA GLY A 49 -17.73 19.32 16.65
C GLY A 49 -18.47 17.98 16.72
N GLU A 50 -17.82 16.86 16.38
CA GLU A 50 -18.40 15.51 16.50
C GLU A 50 -17.82 14.79 17.73
N SER A 51 -18.69 14.13 18.50
CA SER A 51 -18.29 13.37 19.70
C SER A 51 -17.99 11.89 19.41
N PHE A 52 -18.25 11.43 18.19
CA PHE A 52 -18.02 10.05 17.78
C PHE A 52 -16.82 9.95 16.84
N PRO A 53 -16.03 8.86 16.90
CA PRO A 53 -14.90 8.68 16.01
C PRO A 53 -15.31 8.69 14.53
N PHE A 54 -14.53 9.40 13.73
CA PHE A 54 -14.80 9.63 12.32
C PHE A 54 -14.79 8.32 11.52
N THR A 55 -15.70 8.21 10.55
CA THR A 55 -15.70 7.13 9.54
C THR A 55 -15.95 7.76 8.18
N GLY A 56 -15.06 7.51 7.23
CA GLY A 56 -15.14 8.10 5.90
C GLY A 56 -13.79 8.11 5.20
N ARG A 57 -13.74 8.71 4.01
CA ARG A 57 -12.50 8.87 3.25
C ARG A 57 -11.93 10.26 3.45
N VAL A 58 -10.66 10.32 3.79
CA VAL A 58 -9.90 11.55 3.97
C VAL A 58 -9.12 11.86 2.71
N LEU A 59 -9.13 13.14 2.31
CA LEU A 59 -8.27 13.68 1.25
C LEU A 59 -7.65 14.99 1.73
N ASP A 60 -6.33 15.03 1.75
CA ASP A 60 -5.53 16.17 2.19
C ASP A 60 -4.56 16.61 1.07
N THR A 61 -4.11 17.86 1.14
CA THR A 61 -2.98 18.36 0.35
C THR A 61 -1.86 18.84 1.28
N LEU A 62 -0.75 18.11 1.31
CA LEU A 62 0.44 18.42 2.12
C LEU A 62 1.65 18.63 1.21
N LYS A 63 2.23 19.84 1.22
CA LYS A 63 3.47 20.18 0.49
C LYS A 63 3.45 19.72 -0.98
N ASN A 64 2.39 20.04 -1.73
CA ASN A 64 2.17 19.64 -3.13
C ASN A 64 1.96 18.13 -3.36
N LYS A 65 1.60 17.38 -2.32
CA LYS A 65 1.14 15.99 -2.43
C LYS A 65 -0.30 15.87 -1.99
N ILE A 66 -1.06 15.03 -2.67
CA ILE A 66 -2.40 14.64 -2.26
C ILE A 66 -2.26 13.37 -1.43
N VAL A 67 -2.84 13.36 -0.23
CA VAL A 67 -2.83 12.22 0.69
C VAL A 67 -4.26 11.72 0.84
N GLU A 68 -4.48 10.45 0.55
CA GLU A 68 -5.78 9.80 0.62
C GLU A 68 -5.74 8.58 1.50
N TYR A 69 -6.74 8.43 2.37
CA TYR A 69 -6.91 7.22 3.16
C TYR A 69 -8.33 7.05 3.68
N ASP A 70 -8.70 5.79 3.92
CA ASP A 70 -9.97 5.44 4.55
C ASP A 70 -9.82 5.41 6.09
N VAL A 71 -10.86 5.85 6.80
CA VAL A 71 -11.00 5.81 8.26
C VAL A 71 -12.26 5.05 8.63
N VAL A 72 -12.17 4.12 9.56
CA VAL A 72 -13.29 3.31 10.08
C VAL A 72 -13.22 3.30 11.60
N GLY A 73 -14.26 3.83 12.25
CA GLY A 73 -14.33 3.92 13.71
C GLY A 73 -13.18 4.70 14.33
N GLY A 74 -12.72 5.78 13.67
CA GLY A 74 -11.59 6.60 14.09
C GLY A 74 -10.21 6.06 13.72
N PHE A 75 -10.10 4.82 13.25
CA PHE A 75 -8.83 4.23 12.86
C PHE A 75 -8.65 4.30 11.35
N ARG A 76 -7.45 4.68 10.88
CA ARG A 76 -7.07 4.47 9.47
C ARG A 76 -7.16 2.99 9.13
N ASN A 77 -7.91 2.66 8.10
CA ASN A 77 -8.26 1.29 7.71
C ASN A 77 -8.58 1.22 6.22
N GLY A 78 -7.84 0.41 5.47
CA GLY A 78 -7.99 0.24 4.03
C GLY A 78 -6.80 0.82 3.26
N GLU A 79 -7.08 1.25 2.03
CA GLU A 79 -6.06 1.80 1.13
C GLU A 79 -5.55 3.15 1.64
N PHE A 80 -4.23 3.33 1.55
CA PHE A 80 -3.53 4.57 1.80
C PHE A 80 -2.72 4.92 0.56
N CYS A 81 -2.89 6.14 0.05
CA CYS A 81 -2.21 6.60 -1.15
C CYS A 81 -1.67 8.01 -0.94
N VAL A 82 -0.50 8.27 -1.49
CA VAL A 82 0.05 9.61 -1.65
C VAL A 82 0.40 9.82 -3.11
N SER A 83 -0.13 10.86 -3.73
CA SER A 83 0.15 11.23 -5.11
C SER A 83 0.70 12.66 -5.22
N ASN A 84 1.33 12.99 -6.34
CA ASN A 84 1.65 14.37 -6.68
C ASN A 84 0.36 15.13 -7.12
N LEU A 85 0.45 16.45 -7.33
CA LEU A 85 -0.69 17.26 -7.81
C LEU A 85 -1.24 16.84 -9.19
N ARG A 86 -0.53 15.98 -9.94
CA ARG A 86 -0.97 15.42 -11.22
C ARG A 86 -1.64 14.05 -11.06
N GLY A 87 -1.78 13.55 -9.83
CA GLY A 87 -2.40 12.26 -9.51
C GLY A 87 -1.48 11.05 -9.69
N THR A 88 -0.19 11.24 -10.03
CA THR A 88 0.77 10.12 -10.09
C THR A 88 1.11 9.67 -8.67
N PHE A 89 0.96 8.38 -8.38
CA PHE A 89 1.31 7.83 -7.07
C PHE A 89 2.80 8.00 -6.77
N THR A 90 3.07 8.37 -5.53
CA THR A 90 4.41 8.41 -4.92
C THR A 90 4.53 7.37 -3.82
N ILE A 91 3.41 7.02 -3.17
CA ILE A 91 3.33 5.96 -2.15
C ILE A 91 1.94 5.32 -2.25
N HIS A 92 1.84 4.00 -2.14
CA HIS A 92 0.58 3.37 -1.77
C HIS A 92 0.78 2.05 -1.00
N GLY A 93 -0.23 1.68 -0.24
CA GLY A 93 -0.27 0.45 0.54
C GLY A 93 -1.55 0.34 1.37
N THR A 94 -1.59 -0.63 2.26
CA THR A 94 -2.76 -0.88 3.12
C THR A 94 -2.45 -0.56 4.58
N ILE A 95 -3.36 0.13 5.24
CA ILE A 95 -3.34 0.39 6.67
C ILE A 95 -4.45 -0.42 7.34
N LYS A 96 -4.17 -1.03 8.48
CA LYS A 96 -5.17 -1.64 9.35
C LYS A 96 -5.00 -1.14 10.77
N ASN A 97 -6.05 -0.60 11.36
CA ASN A 97 -6.06 -0.05 12.72
C ASN A 97 -4.86 0.88 12.98
N ASN A 98 -4.66 1.87 12.12
CA ASN A 98 -3.54 2.81 12.12
C ASN A 98 -2.14 2.24 11.84
N LYS A 99 -2.01 0.94 11.54
CA LYS A 99 -0.73 0.30 11.26
C LYS A 99 -0.58 -0.12 9.81
N ASN A 100 0.60 0.05 9.25
CA ASN A 100 0.94 -0.41 7.91
C ASN A 100 0.97 -1.94 7.87
N ILE A 101 0.29 -2.52 6.89
CA ILE A 101 0.25 -3.95 6.64
C ILE A 101 0.42 -4.26 5.14
N GLY A 102 0.83 -5.48 4.84
CA GLY A 102 0.92 -5.96 3.46
C GLY A 102 2.00 -5.24 2.65
N THR A 103 1.87 -5.28 1.33
CA THR A 103 2.88 -4.70 0.44
C THR A 103 2.70 -3.21 0.30
N TRP A 104 3.80 -2.49 0.47
CA TRP A 104 3.90 -1.06 0.24
C TRP A 104 4.80 -0.78 -0.95
N TYR A 105 4.44 0.25 -1.70
CA TYR A 105 5.11 0.67 -2.92
C TYR A 105 5.47 2.15 -2.82
N TYR A 106 6.68 2.48 -3.22
CA TYR A 106 7.23 3.82 -3.24
C TYR A 106 7.75 4.10 -4.65
N PHE A 107 7.51 5.30 -5.14
CA PHE A 107 7.83 5.67 -6.52
C PHE A 107 8.64 6.96 -6.56
N PHE A 108 9.58 6.99 -7.51
CA PHE A 108 10.29 8.20 -7.89
C PHE A 108 9.33 9.24 -8.49
N GLU A 109 9.76 10.49 -8.59
CA GLU A 109 8.95 11.57 -9.18
C GLU A 109 8.57 11.32 -10.65
N ASN A 110 9.38 10.52 -11.36
CA ASN A 110 9.11 10.09 -12.74
C ASN A 110 8.06 8.96 -12.82
N GLY A 111 7.52 8.48 -11.69
CA GLY A 111 6.52 7.42 -11.60
C GLY A 111 7.09 6.00 -11.65
N GLN A 112 8.41 5.84 -11.77
CA GLN A 112 9.04 4.51 -11.70
C GLN A 112 9.10 4.01 -10.25
N LEU A 113 9.04 2.69 -10.09
CA LEU A 113 9.12 2.05 -8.78
C LEU A 113 10.49 2.32 -8.16
N GLU A 114 10.51 2.95 -6.99
CA GLU A 114 11.71 3.20 -6.19
C GLU A 114 11.97 2.04 -5.25
N SER A 115 10.94 1.58 -4.55
CA SER A 115 11.07 0.44 -3.66
C SER A 115 9.72 -0.21 -3.37
N LYS A 116 9.80 -1.46 -2.93
CA LYS A 116 8.65 -2.18 -2.40
C LYS A 116 9.07 -3.18 -1.33
N GLY A 117 8.14 -3.47 -0.44
CA GLY A 117 8.31 -4.52 0.55
C GLY A 117 7.08 -4.66 1.41
N ASN A 118 7.07 -5.64 2.31
CA ASN A 118 5.92 -5.85 3.19
C ASN A 118 6.13 -5.21 4.56
N PHE A 119 5.03 -4.78 5.15
CA PHE A 119 4.92 -4.44 6.56
C PHE A 119 4.04 -5.44 7.29
N ASN A 120 4.38 -5.71 8.53
CA ASN A 120 3.53 -6.39 9.50
C ASN A 120 3.42 -5.50 10.74
N ASN A 121 2.31 -4.78 10.86
CA ASN A 121 2.05 -3.85 11.96
C ASN A 121 3.16 -2.81 12.15
N ASP A 122 3.41 -2.01 11.10
CA ASP A 122 4.46 -0.98 11.02
C ASP A 122 5.91 -1.49 10.98
N LEU A 123 6.13 -2.78 11.20
CA LEU A 123 7.47 -3.37 11.10
C LEU A 123 7.72 -3.90 9.69
N PRO A 124 8.83 -3.51 9.03
CA PRO A 124 9.28 -4.15 7.80
C PRO A 124 9.38 -5.67 7.97
N HIS A 125 8.88 -6.40 6.98
CA HIS A 125 8.84 -7.85 6.99
C HIS A 125 9.00 -8.44 5.59
N GLY A 126 9.62 -9.61 5.51
CA GLY A 126 9.81 -10.33 4.26
C GLY A 126 10.76 -9.62 3.31
N LYS A 127 10.64 -9.92 2.02
CA LYS A 127 11.52 -9.39 0.98
C LYS A 127 11.27 -7.90 0.77
N TRP A 128 12.35 -7.13 0.74
CA TRP A 128 12.37 -5.74 0.31
C TRP A 128 13.29 -5.58 -0.90
N GLN A 129 12.89 -4.69 -1.80
CA GLN A 129 13.61 -4.39 -3.03
C GLN A 129 13.63 -2.88 -3.25
N TRP A 130 14.79 -2.37 -3.66
CA TRP A 130 14.99 -0.98 -4.08
C TRP A 130 15.55 -0.97 -5.49
N TYR A 131 15.22 0.07 -6.23
CA TYR A 131 15.54 0.22 -7.63
C TYR A 131 16.21 1.58 -7.87
N TYR A 132 16.97 1.67 -8.95
CA TYR A 132 17.42 2.92 -9.53
C TYR A 132 16.30 3.56 -10.36
N ALA A 133 16.47 4.84 -10.71
CA ALA A 133 15.45 5.63 -11.42
C ALA A 133 15.20 5.20 -12.88
N ASP A 134 15.97 4.24 -13.38
CA ASP A 134 15.81 3.54 -14.67
C ASP A 134 15.08 2.19 -14.52
N GLY A 135 14.75 1.78 -13.28
CA GLY A 135 14.13 0.52 -12.94
C GLY A 135 15.11 -0.63 -12.65
N THR A 136 16.43 -0.40 -12.74
CA THR A 136 17.44 -1.41 -12.43
C THR A 136 17.41 -1.73 -10.93
N LEU A 137 17.48 -3.01 -10.56
CA LEU A 137 17.52 -3.41 -9.15
C LEU A 137 18.77 -2.83 -8.49
N LYS A 138 18.60 -2.07 -7.42
CA LYS A 138 19.66 -1.42 -6.64
C LYS A 138 20.09 -2.27 -5.46
N SER A 139 19.11 -2.80 -4.73
CA SER A 139 19.37 -3.70 -3.62
C SER A 139 18.15 -4.55 -3.29
N GLU A 140 18.39 -5.70 -2.66
CA GLU A 140 17.33 -6.50 -2.07
C GLU A 140 17.82 -7.29 -0.86
N GLY A 141 16.89 -7.63 0.02
CA GLY A 141 17.15 -8.43 1.21
C GLY A 141 15.85 -8.74 1.94
N TYR A 142 15.98 -9.33 3.14
CA TYR A 142 14.83 -9.70 3.96
C TYR A 142 14.85 -8.96 5.29
N TYR A 143 13.64 -8.67 5.77
CA TYR A 143 13.40 -8.21 7.13
C TYR A 143 12.63 -9.26 7.95
N ILE A 144 13.01 -9.42 9.22
CA ILE A 144 12.25 -10.16 10.23
C ILE A 144 12.07 -9.25 11.44
N ASN A 145 10.82 -9.02 11.85
CA ASN A 145 10.45 -8.16 12.97
C ASN A 145 11.09 -6.75 12.90
N GLY A 146 11.17 -6.17 11.70
CA GLY A 146 11.75 -4.84 11.48
C GLY A 146 13.28 -4.81 11.38
N HIS A 147 13.96 -5.95 11.52
CA HIS A 147 15.42 -6.04 11.42
C HIS A 147 15.86 -6.74 10.14
N GLN A 148 16.95 -6.25 9.54
CA GLN A 148 17.57 -6.92 8.39
C GLN A 148 18.03 -8.32 8.80
N GLU A 149 17.76 -9.30 7.96
CA GLU A 149 18.10 -10.70 8.21
C GLU A 149 18.60 -11.36 6.93
N GLY A 150 19.63 -12.20 7.07
CA GLY A 150 20.18 -13.00 5.98
C GLY A 150 20.97 -12.17 4.97
N GLU A 151 21.03 -12.67 3.73
CA GLU A 151 21.78 -12.01 2.67
C GLU A 151 21.09 -10.74 2.15
N TRP A 152 21.89 -9.69 2.05
CA TRP A 152 21.54 -8.44 1.42
C TRP A 152 22.45 -8.21 0.24
N LYS A 153 21.85 -8.05 -0.94
CA LYS A 153 22.57 -7.89 -2.20
C LYS A 153 22.48 -6.44 -2.65
N SER A 154 23.61 -5.87 -3.06
CA SER A 154 23.68 -4.55 -3.69
C SER A 154 24.19 -4.67 -5.11
N PHE A 155 23.67 -3.84 -6.01
CA PHE A 155 23.97 -3.88 -7.43
C PHE A 155 24.39 -2.48 -7.92
N SER A 156 25.07 -2.41 -9.06
CA SER A 156 25.36 -1.17 -9.79
C SER A 156 24.17 -0.73 -10.64
N GLU A 157 24.21 0.48 -11.17
CA GLU A 157 23.24 0.97 -12.17
C GLU A 157 23.23 0.14 -13.45
N SER A 158 24.33 -0.55 -13.77
CA SER A 158 24.38 -1.53 -14.87
C SER A 158 23.84 -2.92 -14.51
N GLY A 159 23.36 -3.11 -13.28
CA GLY A 159 22.81 -4.37 -12.77
C GLY A 159 23.86 -5.38 -12.29
N LEU A 160 25.13 -5.00 -12.19
CA LEU A 160 26.20 -5.90 -11.74
C LEU A 160 26.20 -5.99 -10.20
N LEU A 161 26.33 -7.21 -9.68
CA LEU A 161 26.44 -7.44 -8.23
C LEU A 161 27.70 -6.78 -7.67
N LYS A 162 27.53 -5.88 -6.70
CA LYS A 162 28.61 -5.14 -6.05
C LYS A 162 29.03 -5.78 -4.74
N SER A 163 28.06 -6.14 -3.90
CA SER A 163 28.34 -6.77 -2.61
C SER A 163 27.20 -7.67 -2.14
N ILE A 164 27.56 -8.60 -1.26
CA ILE A 164 26.64 -9.37 -0.42
C ILE A 164 27.01 -9.07 1.03
N THR A 165 26.07 -8.56 1.81
CA THR A 165 26.21 -8.32 3.25
C THR A 165 25.31 -9.30 4.00
N LEU A 166 25.83 -10.01 4.98
CA LEU A 166 25.06 -10.93 5.81
C LEU A 166 24.65 -10.23 7.11
N PHE A 167 23.34 -10.18 7.36
CA PHE A 167 22.77 -9.58 8.56
C PHE A 167 22.19 -10.64 9.51
N ALA A 168 22.30 -10.39 10.81
CA ALA A 168 21.56 -11.08 11.85
C ALA A 168 20.97 -10.05 12.82
N LYS A 169 19.64 -9.99 12.92
CA LYS A 169 18.93 -9.02 13.78
C LYS A 169 19.35 -7.57 13.54
N GLY A 170 19.64 -7.22 12.28
CA GLY A 170 20.03 -5.87 11.88
C GLY A 170 21.51 -5.55 12.03
N GLU A 171 22.33 -6.46 12.59
CA GLU A 171 23.77 -6.29 12.69
C GLU A 171 24.49 -6.96 11.51
N VAL A 172 25.49 -6.29 10.97
CA VAL A 172 26.36 -6.86 9.94
C VAL A 172 27.23 -7.94 10.58
N THR A 173 27.12 -9.16 10.08
CA THR A 173 27.96 -10.29 10.51
C THR A 173 29.11 -10.53 9.54
N ASN A 174 28.89 -10.29 8.25
CA ASN A 174 29.91 -10.43 7.21
C ASN A 174 29.58 -9.54 6.00
N GLU A 175 30.59 -9.17 5.23
CA GLU A 175 30.44 -8.47 3.96
C GLU A 175 31.43 -9.00 2.92
N VAL A 176 30.91 -9.37 1.75
CA VAL A 176 31.67 -9.78 0.58
C VAL A 176 31.52 -8.72 -0.50
N VAL A 177 32.57 -7.96 -0.77
CA VAL A 177 32.60 -6.96 -1.85
C VAL A 177 33.11 -7.61 -3.14
N VAL A 178 32.20 -7.89 -4.06
CA VAL A 178 32.46 -8.58 -5.33
C VAL A 178 33.27 -7.71 -6.29
N SER A 179 33.08 -6.39 -6.27
CA SER A 179 33.83 -5.47 -7.15
C SER A 179 35.33 -5.42 -6.87
N LYS A 180 35.80 -5.96 -5.74
CA LYS A 180 37.24 -6.05 -5.39
C LYS A 180 37.89 -7.35 -5.90
N ILE A 181 37.11 -8.29 -6.44
CA ILE A 181 37.60 -9.59 -6.90
C ILE A 181 38.03 -9.54 -8.37
N TYR A 182 37.46 -8.63 -9.17
CA TYR A 182 37.72 -8.50 -10.61
C TYR A 182 38.76 -7.41 -10.96
N SER A 183 39.45 -6.84 -9.96
CA SER A 183 40.49 -5.82 -10.16
C SER A 183 41.92 -6.39 -10.01
N LEU A 184 42.10 -7.69 -10.27
CA LEU A 184 43.39 -8.39 -10.28
C LEU A 184 43.86 -8.69 -11.70
#